data_AF-N9XT48-F1
#
_entry.id   AF-N9XT48-F1
#
_cell.length_a   1.000
_cell.length_b   1.000
_cell.length_c   1.000
_cell.angle_alpha   90.00
_cell.angle_beta   90.00
_cell.angle_gamma   90.00
#
_symmetry.space_group_name_H-M   'P 1'
#
loop_
_entity.id
_entity.type
_entity.pdbx_description
1 polymer ?
#
loop_
_entity_poly.entity_id
_entity_poly.type
_entity_poly.pdbx_seq_one_letter_code
_entity_poly.pdbx_strand_id
1 'polypeptide(L)'
;MAKFEFGRKTVTLEICNKTYTIEDDKKLDKKLVDFGEFMKEKANEIPQKADYTYYKKITTDFCNDCYKFIDSLLGVNSSEEIFKDRMYDIEDCFSLLDFIREELETQRAQRMKKYSNSRIQRDQVKQNFKKRR
;
A
#
# COMPACT_ATOMS: atom_id res chain seq x y z
N MET A 1 -10.00 -9.10 36.33
CA MET A 1 -9.61 -10.02 35.23
C MET A 1 -8.83 -9.22 34.19
N ALA A 2 -7.73 -9.74 33.65
CA ALA A 2 -7.02 -9.08 32.57
C ALA A 2 -7.78 -9.31 31.25
N LYS A 3 -8.08 -8.21 30.53
CA LYS A 3 -8.72 -8.24 29.21
C LYS A 3 -7.63 -8.25 28.14
N PHE A 4 -7.71 -9.18 27.19
CA PHE A 4 -6.85 -9.23 26.02
C PHE A 4 -7.67 -8.82 24.79
N GLU A 5 -7.15 -7.90 23.99
CA GLU A 5 -7.74 -7.48 22.72
C GLU A 5 -6.70 -7.63 21.60
N PHE A 6 -7.15 -8.14 20.45
CA PHE A 6 -6.29 -8.19 19.27
C PHE A 6 -6.07 -6.77 18.73
N GLY A 7 -4.81 -6.37 18.60
CA GLY A 7 -4.46 -5.12 17.95
C GLY A 7 -4.86 -5.16 16.47
N ARG A 8 -5.55 -4.12 15.99
CA ARG A 8 -5.80 -3.94 14.55
C ARG A 8 -4.46 -3.71 13.85
N LYS A 9 -4.23 -4.41 12.74
CA LYS A 9 -3.07 -4.19 11.88
C LYS A 9 -3.42 -3.10 10.89
N THR A 10 -3.12 -1.87 11.24
CA THR A 10 -3.28 -0.73 10.34
C THR A 10 -1.92 -0.15 9.99
N VAL A 11 -1.85 0.46 8.81
CA VAL A 11 -0.71 1.24 8.33
C VAL A 11 -1.21 2.65 8.07
N THR A 12 -0.51 3.61 8.64
CA THR A 12 -0.80 5.03 8.46
C THR A 12 0.14 5.57 7.40
N LEU A 13 -0.43 6.18 6.36
CA LEU A 13 0.27 6.76 5.23
C LEU A 13 0.06 8.27 5.22
N GLU A 14 1.12 9.02 4.97
CA GLU A 14 1.04 10.47 4.78
C GLU A 14 1.29 10.80 3.31
N ILE A 15 0.25 11.26 2.61
CA ILE A 15 0.28 11.56 1.19
C ILE A 15 -0.25 12.97 1.00
N CYS A 16 0.53 13.87 0.39
CA CYS A 16 0.15 15.25 0.14
C CYS A 16 -0.39 16.01 1.39
N ASN A 17 0.29 15.88 2.53
CA ASN A 17 -0.10 16.45 3.84
C ASN A 17 -1.46 15.94 4.37
N LYS A 18 -1.93 14.81 3.86
CA LYS A 18 -3.13 14.12 4.34
C LYS A 18 -2.74 12.75 4.88
N THR A 19 -3.45 12.33 5.90
CA THR A 19 -3.20 11.06 6.57
C THR A 19 -4.28 10.05 6.19
N TYR A 20 -3.85 8.93 5.59
CA TYR A 20 -4.71 7.81 5.24
C TYR A 20 -4.38 6.63 6.16
N THR A 21 -5.40 5.86 6.56
CA THR A 21 -5.20 4.66 7.37
C THR A 21 -5.75 3.47 6.61
N ILE A 22 -4.88 2.52 6.30
CA ILE A 22 -5.23 1.31 5.57
C ILE A 22 -5.11 0.08 6.47
N GLU A 23 -5.99 -0.90 6.25
CA GLU A 23 -5.90 -2.19 6.94
C GLU A 23 -4.83 -3.06 6.27
N ASP A 24 -3.80 -3.43 7.03
CA ASP A 24 -2.75 -4.35 6.60
C ASP A 24 -3.24 -5.80 6.75
N ASP A 25 -4.12 -6.19 5.84
CA ASP A 25 -4.64 -7.55 5.73
C ASP A 25 -3.96 -8.33 4.60
N LYS A 26 -4.19 -9.66 4.57
CA LYS A 26 -3.64 -10.52 3.50
C LYS A 26 -4.26 -10.23 2.12
N LYS A 27 -5.40 -9.55 2.07
CA LYS A 27 -6.08 -9.24 0.81
C LYS A 27 -5.44 -8.03 0.14
N LEU A 28 -4.82 -7.14 0.91
CA LEU A 28 -4.14 -5.96 0.41
C LEU A 28 -3.02 -6.32 -0.58
N ASP A 29 -2.17 -7.29 -0.25
CA ASP A 29 -1.11 -7.75 -1.15
C ASP A 29 -1.68 -8.32 -2.45
N LYS A 30 -2.75 -9.11 -2.33
CA LYS A 30 -3.44 -9.67 -3.49
C LYS A 30 -4.03 -8.55 -4.35
N LYS A 31 -4.69 -7.55 -3.76
CA LYS A 31 -5.24 -6.39 -4.49
C LYS A 31 -4.16 -5.64 -5.27
N LEU A 32 -2.99 -5.41 -4.67
CA LEU A 32 -1.87 -4.74 -5.34
C LEU A 32 -1.34 -5.56 -6.52
N VAL A 33 -1.20 -6.89 -6.35
CA VAL A 33 -0.75 -7.79 -7.42
C VAL A 33 -1.78 -7.89 -8.54
N ASP A 34 -3.04 -8.16 -8.22
CA ASP A 34 -4.14 -8.29 -9.18
C ASP A 34 -4.29 -6.99 -10.01
N PHE A 35 -4.15 -5.82 -9.37
CA PHE A 35 -4.18 -4.54 -10.08
C PHE A 35 -2.97 -4.36 -11.01
N GLY A 36 -1.77 -4.74 -10.56
CA GLY A 36 -0.57 -4.72 -11.41
C GLY A 36 -0.68 -5.63 -12.63
N GLU A 37 -1.30 -6.81 -12.49
CA GLU A 37 -1.57 -7.72 -13.61
C GLU A 37 -2.60 -7.14 -14.57
N PHE A 38 -3.71 -6.62 -14.06
CA PHE A 38 -4.74 -5.93 -14.85
C PHE A 38 -4.15 -4.79 -15.70
N MET A 39 -3.27 -3.98 -15.11
CA MET A 39 -2.63 -2.86 -15.82
C MET A 39 -1.67 -3.32 -16.92
N LYS A 40 -0.95 -4.44 -16.71
CA LYS A 40 -0.10 -5.04 -17.74
C LYS A 40 -0.92 -5.61 -18.89
N GLU A 41 -2.03 -6.29 -18.59
CA GLU A 41 -2.94 -6.82 -19.60
C GLU A 41 -3.48 -5.70 -20.48
N LYS A 42 -4.02 -4.64 -19.86
CA LYS A 42 -4.49 -3.47 -20.62
C LYS A 42 -3.41 -2.81 -21.45
N ALA A 43 -2.14 -2.80 -21.00
CA ALA A 43 -1.05 -2.18 -21.74
C ALA A 43 -0.71 -2.99 -22.99
N ASN A 44 -0.80 -4.32 -22.91
CA ASN A 44 -0.60 -5.24 -24.03
C ASN A 44 -1.74 -5.18 -25.06
N GLU A 45 -2.94 -4.75 -24.65
CA GLU A 45 -4.08 -4.55 -25.56
C GLU A 45 -3.96 -3.30 -26.44
N ILE A 46 -2.96 -2.43 -26.20
CA ILE A 46 -2.74 -1.22 -27.00
C ILE A 46 -2.07 -1.61 -28.33
N PRO A 47 -2.76 -1.55 -29.50
CA PRO A 47 -2.14 -1.80 -30.77
C PRO A 47 -0.99 -0.83 -31.04
N GLN A 48 0.13 -1.36 -31.55
CA GLN A 48 1.33 -0.58 -31.92
C GLN A 48 1.06 0.52 -32.97
N LYS A 49 -0.07 0.46 -33.67
CA LYS A 49 -0.52 1.45 -34.67
C LYS A 49 -1.82 2.14 -34.26
N ALA A 50 -2.11 2.25 -32.97
CA ALA A 50 -3.23 3.05 -32.47
C ALA A 50 -3.15 4.49 -33.01
N ASP A 51 -4.29 5.04 -33.43
CA ASP A 51 -4.36 6.47 -33.71
C ASP A 51 -4.36 7.29 -32.41
N TYR A 52 -4.11 8.60 -32.53
CA TYR A 52 -4.02 9.49 -31.38
C TYR A 52 -5.31 9.53 -30.54
N THR A 53 -6.47 9.42 -31.19
CA THR A 53 -7.78 9.43 -30.52
C THR A 53 -7.96 8.21 -29.63
N TYR A 54 -7.60 7.03 -30.15
CA TYR A 54 -7.63 5.77 -29.42
C TYR A 54 -6.63 5.78 -28.26
N TYR A 55 -5.40 6.27 -28.49
CA TYR A 55 -4.38 6.39 -27.45
C TYR A 55 -4.85 7.28 -26.31
N LYS A 56 -5.40 8.46 -26.62
CA LYS A 56 -5.94 9.40 -25.63
C LYS A 56 -7.08 8.78 -24.80
N LYS A 57 -7.97 8.03 -25.45
CA LYS A 57 -9.06 7.34 -24.76
C LYS A 57 -8.53 6.31 -23.77
N ILE A 58 -7.61 5.46 -24.22
CA ILE A 58 -7.01 4.44 -23.36
C ILE A 58 -6.28 5.07 -22.18
N THR A 59 -5.45 6.09 -22.39
CA THR A 59 -4.72 6.71 -21.27
C THR A 59 -5.67 7.33 -20.26
N THR A 60 -6.79 7.91 -20.70
CA THR A 60 -7.82 8.41 -19.80
C THR A 60 -8.49 7.27 -19.01
N ASP A 61 -8.82 6.17 -19.67
CA ASP A 61 -9.42 4.99 -19.02
C ASP A 61 -8.46 4.36 -18.00
N PHE A 62 -7.17 4.31 -18.31
CA PHE A 62 -6.11 3.87 -17.40
C PHE A 62 -6.04 4.72 -16.13
N CYS A 63 -6.02 6.05 -16.27
CA CYS A 63 -6.03 6.96 -15.13
C CYS A 63 -7.27 6.75 -14.26
N ASN A 64 -8.44 6.59 -14.87
CA ASN A 64 -9.69 6.34 -14.15
C ASN A 64 -9.67 5.01 -13.38
N ASP A 65 -9.04 3.97 -13.91
CA ASP A 65 -8.90 2.69 -13.21
C ASP A 65 -7.92 2.79 -12.04
N CYS A 66 -6.81 3.53 -12.21
CA CYS A 66 -5.92 3.88 -11.10
C CYS A 66 -6.67 4.61 -9.99
N TYR A 67 -7.56 5.54 -10.33
CA TYR A 67 -8.32 6.34 -9.36
C TYR A 67 -9.24 5.48 -8.52
N LYS A 68 -10.02 4.63 -9.18
CA LYS A 68 -10.91 3.67 -8.50
C LYS A 68 -10.11 2.75 -7.59
N PHE A 69 -8.93 2.32 -8.03
CA PHE A 69 -8.08 1.47 -7.22
C PHE A 69 -7.56 2.19 -5.98
N ILE A 70 -7.05 3.42 -6.13
CA ILE A 70 -6.60 4.27 -5.03
C ILE A 70 -7.74 4.53 -4.03
N ASP A 71 -8.94 4.84 -4.51
CA ASP A 71 -10.12 5.02 -3.66
C ASP A 71 -10.48 3.73 -2.91
N SER A 72 -10.34 2.58 -3.56
CA SER A 72 -10.58 1.28 -2.93
C SER A 72 -9.55 0.92 -1.86
N LEU A 73 -8.37 1.54 -1.89
CA LEU A 73 -7.28 1.32 -0.94
C LEU A 73 -7.34 2.33 0.22
N LEU A 74 -7.42 3.61 -0.10
CA LEU A 74 -7.24 4.72 0.84
C LEU A 74 -8.58 5.26 1.39
N GLY A 75 -9.69 4.96 0.71
CA GLY A 75 -11.02 5.45 1.05
C GLY A 75 -11.67 6.24 -0.09
N VAL A 76 -12.99 6.35 -0.05
CA VAL A 76 -13.78 7.04 -1.08
C VAL A 76 -13.25 8.47 -1.31
N ASN A 77 -13.08 8.85 -2.58
CA ASN A 77 -12.58 10.15 -3.04
C ASN A 77 -11.11 10.48 -2.69
N SER A 78 -10.31 9.51 -2.24
CA SER A 78 -8.89 9.75 -1.94
C SER A 78 -8.08 10.15 -3.17
N SER A 79 -8.38 9.58 -4.33
CA SER A 79 -7.75 9.89 -5.62
C SER A 79 -7.95 11.35 -6.00
N GLU A 80 -9.21 11.82 -5.99
CA GLU A 80 -9.53 13.23 -6.25
C GLU A 80 -8.80 14.15 -5.27
N GLU A 81 -8.76 13.77 -4.00
CA GLU A 81 -8.08 14.54 -2.96
C GLU A 81 -6.56 14.65 -3.12
N ILE A 82 -5.91 13.62 -3.67
CA ILE A 82 -4.45 13.54 -3.84
C ILE A 82 -4.02 14.25 -5.13
N PHE A 83 -4.80 14.10 -6.18
CA PHE A 83 -4.47 14.64 -7.51
C PHE A 83 -5.15 15.96 -7.82
N LYS A 84 -5.95 16.50 -6.89
CA LYS A 84 -6.59 17.82 -7.04
C LYS A 84 -5.56 18.85 -7.47
N ASP A 85 -5.90 19.60 -8.51
CA ASP A 85 -5.09 20.70 -9.05
C ASP A 85 -3.75 20.30 -9.68
N ARG A 86 -3.53 19.00 -9.98
CA ARG A 86 -2.35 18.53 -10.72
C ARG A 86 -2.74 18.06 -12.12
N MET A 87 -1.87 18.35 -13.10
CA MET A 87 -1.84 17.56 -14.33
C MET A 87 -1.13 16.26 -13.94
N TYR A 88 -1.90 15.20 -13.75
CA TYR A 88 -1.37 13.88 -13.41
C TYR A 88 -1.44 12.98 -14.63
N ASP A 89 -0.46 12.12 -14.77
CA ASP A 89 -0.46 11.06 -15.78
C ASP A 89 -0.42 9.67 -15.12
N ILE A 90 -0.24 8.67 -15.97
CA ILE A 90 -0.18 7.27 -15.54
C ILE A 90 1.07 7.02 -14.67
N GLU A 91 2.17 7.72 -14.92
CA GLU A 91 3.41 7.57 -14.17
C GLU A 91 3.26 8.10 -12.74
N ASP A 92 2.54 9.20 -12.55
CA ASP A 92 2.18 9.70 -11.22
C ASP A 92 1.35 8.67 -10.42
N CYS A 93 0.43 7.98 -11.10
CA CYS A 93 -0.37 6.93 -10.48
C CYS A 93 0.50 5.74 -10.04
N PHE A 94 1.43 5.30 -10.88
CA PHE A 94 2.35 4.22 -10.53
C PHE A 94 3.29 4.61 -9.38
N SER A 95 3.81 5.84 -9.41
CA SER A 95 4.68 6.36 -8.36
C SER A 95 3.98 6.35 -7.00
N LEU A 96 2.70 6.72 -6.95
CA LEU A 96 1.90 6.65 -5.74
C LEU A 96 1.70 5.21 -5.24
N LEU A 97 1.44 4.26 -6.15
CA LEU A 97 1.26 2.86 -5.79
C LEU A 97 2.55 2.22 -5.28
N ASP A 98 3.68 2.55 -5.89
CA ASP A 98 5.00 2.12 -5.41
C ASP A 98 5.30 2.68 -4.02
N PHE A 99 5.04 3.97 -3.79
CA PHE A 99 5.15 4.57 -2.46
C PHE A 99 4.30 3.83 -1.42
N ILE A 100 3.01 3.57 -1.72
CA ILE A 100 2.12 2.84 -0.81
C ILE A 100 2.71 1.46 -0.48
N ARG A 101 3.24 0.75 -1.47
CA ARG A 101 3.85 -0.57 -1.29
C ARG A 101 5.10 -0.52 -0.42
N GLU A 102 6.01 0.42 -0.67
CA GLU A 102 7.25 0.57 0.10
C GLU A 102 6.97 0.89 1.57
N GLU A 103 6.01 1.78 1.84
CA GLU A 103 5.59 2.09 3.21
C GLU A 103 4.97 0.89 3.92
N LEU A 104 4.13 0.11 3.22
CA LEU A 104 3.59 -1.14 3.75
C LEU A 104 4.70 -2.11 4.16
N GLU A 105 5.66 -2.36 3.27
CA GLU A 105 6.78 -3.27 3.53
C GLU A 105 7.66 -2.76 4.69
N THR A 106 7.92 -1.46 4.73
CA THR A 106 8.70 -0.80 5.78
C THR A 106 8.03 -0.95 7.15
N GLN A 107 6.74 -0.64 7.26
CA GLN A 107 6.01 -0.77 8.52
C GLN A 107 5.85 -2.22 8.97
N ARG A 108 5.67 -3.17 8.03
CA ARG A 108 5.69 -4.61 8.32
C ARG A 108 7.03 -5.05 8.89
N ALA A 109 8.14 -4.62 8.28
CA ALA A 109 9.48 -4.92 8.76
C ALA A 109 9.74 -4.32 10.16
N GLN A 110 9.31 -3.08 10.41
CA GLN A 110 9.40 -2.46 11.74
C GLN A 110 8.61 -3.22 12.80
N ARG A 111 7.38 -3.67 12.49
CA ARG A 111 6.58 -4.53 13.38
C ARG A 111 7.33 -5.82 13.71
N MET A 112 7.88 -6.50 12.71
CA MET A 112 8.66 -7.74 12.91
C MET A 112 9.89 -7.52 13.81
N LYS A 113 10.64 -6.42 13.61
CA LYS A 113 11.79 -6.05 14.47
C LYS A 113 11.39 -5.84 15.93
N LYS A 114 10.22 -5.22 16.18
CA LYS A 114 9.70 -5.04 17.55
C LYS A 114 9.47 -6.40 18.23
N TYR A 115 8.94 -7.39 17.52
CA TYR A 115 8.75 -8.73 18.06
C TYR A 115 10.06 -9.47 18.32
N SER A 116 11.08 -9.34 17.45
CA SER A 116 12.37 -10.01 17.65
C SER A 116 13.12 -9.47 18.88
N ASN A 117 13.20 -8.15 19.04
CA ASN A 117 13.86 -7.52 20.18
C ASN A 117 13.18 -7.86 21.51
N SER A 118 11.84 -7.93 21.50
CA SER A 118 11.05 -8.33 22.67
C SER A 118 11.35 -9.78 23.12
N ARG A 119 11.63 -10.67 22.17
CA ARG A 119 11.97 -12.07 22.45
C ARG A 119 13.37 -12.19 23.05
N ILE A 120 14.35 -11.50 22.46
CA ILE A 120 15.74 -11.49 22.93
C ILE A 120 15.83 -10.97 24.37
N GLN A 121 15.12 -9.90 24.72
CA GLN A 121 15.09 -9.39 26.10
C GLN A 121 14.48 -10.39 27.09
N ARG A 122 13.40 -11.10 26.71
CA ARG A 122 12.82 -12.15 27.56
C ARG A 122 13.77 -13.31 27.79
N ASP A 123 14.53 -13.70 26.77
CA ASP A 123 15.50 -14.80 26.88
C ASP A 123 16.73 -14.39 27.72
N GLN A 124 17.20 -13.14 27.60
CA GLN A 124 18.25 -12.60 28.47
C GLN A 124 17.83 -12.51 29.94
N VAL A 125 16.60 -12.05 30.23
CA VAL A 125 16.06 -12.02 31.60
C VAL A 125 15.98 -13.44 32.19
N LYS A 126 15.56 -14.44 31.41
CA LYS A 126 15.54 -15.85 31.84
C LYS A 126 16.94 -16.39 32.12
N GLN A 127 17.94 -16.07 31.30
CA GLN A 127 19.32 -16.50 31.55
C GLN A 127 19.94 -15.86 32.80
N ASN A 128 19.67 -14.58 33.03
CA ASN A 128 20.14 -13.88 34.24
C ASN A 128 19.49 -14.40 35.52
N PHE A 129 18.22 -14.84 35.46
CA PHE A 129 17.56 -15.51 36.58
C PHE A 129 18.14 -16.89 36.90
N LYS A 130 18.56 -17.67 35.88
CA LYS A 130 19.20 -18.98 36.07
C LYS A 130 20.61 -18.89 36.65
N LYS A 131 21.36 -17.82 36.36
CA LYS A 131 22.72 -17.60 36.90
C LYS A 131 22.75 -17.10 38.35
N ARG A 132 21.61 -16.68 38.89
CA ARG A 132 21.46 -16.15 40.26
C ARG A 132 20.89 -17.18 41.25
N ARG A 133 20.65 -18.42 40.81
CA ARG A 133 20.32 -19.58 41.63
C ARG A 133 21.47 -20.57 41.56
#